data_AF-A0A836H1N7-F1
#
_entry.id   AF-A0A836H1N7-F1
#
_cell.length_a   1.000
_cell.length_b   1.000
_cell.length_c   1.000
_cell.angle_alpha   90.00
_cell.angle_beta   90.00
_cell.angle_gamma   90.00
#
_symmetry.space_group_name_H-M   'P 1'
#
loop_
_entity.id
_entity.type
_entity.pdbx_description
1 polymer ?
#
loop_
_entity_poly.entity_id
_entity_poly.type
_entity_poly.pdbx_seq_one_letter_code
_entity_poly.pdbx_strand_id
1 'polypeptide(L)'
;MSSMAAPRDASVLAALEQLEAMRERLHDNLREAAFSFTSAQREEERTRGCFVSFDAVPTVQGTLEPLVSLTRKSTNPSASGSEEALCGDSDEAALLGGSDFAWEMVLVKGEQIRKQRVQAAALLQASPTPDAAGEAASFPLDPIYYFSEHPSRALRECQEAYRRVLRSAVETVNAQQHALAAAAAMTTASAQVL
;
A
#
# COMPACT_ATOMS: atom_id res chain seq x y z
N MET A 1 -15.13 35.98 26.19
CA MET A 1 -15.21 35.38 24.84
C MET A 1 -14.19 34.23 24.73
N SER A 2 -14.37 33.12 25.46
CA SER A 2 -13.31 32.10 25.65
C SER A 2 -13.72 30.64 25.38
N SER A 3 -14.69 30.36 24.49
CA SER A 3 -15.24 28.99 24.38
C SER A 3 -14.90 28.19 23.11
N MET A 4 -14.12 28.72 22.16
CA MET A 4 -13.85 28.00 20.89
C MET A 4 -12.46 27.33 20.79
N ALA A 5 -11.56 27.53 21.75
CA ALA A 5 -10.23 26.90 21.74
C ALA A 5 -10.29 25.42 22.20
N ALA A 6 -11.01 25.14 23.29
CA ALA A 6 -11.13 23.80 23.88
C ALA A 6 -11.53 22.66 22.91
N PRO A 7 -12.51 22.81 21.99
CA PRO A 7 -12.87 21.74 21.07
C PRO A 7 -11.83 21.48 19.97
N ARG A 8 -10.94 22.43 19.69
CA ARG A 8 -9.91 22.31 18.64
C ARG A 8 -8.67 21.60 19.15
N ASP A 9 -8.25 21.93 20.36
CA ASP A 9 -7.17 21.20 21.04
C ASP A 9 -7.56 19.73 21.23
N ALA A 10 -8.84 19.46 21.53
CA ALA A 10 -9.37 18.10 21.63
C ALA A 10 -9.28 17.31 20.32
N SER A 11 -9.51 17.93 19.16
CA SER A 11 -9.45 17.20 17.88
C SER A 11 -8.01 16.86 17.47
N VAL A 12 -7.06 17.77 17.71
CA VAL A 12 -5.63 17.52 17.48
C VAL A 12 -5.13 16.41 18.41
N LEU A 13 -5.48 16.47 19.70
CA LEU A 13 -5.09 15.45 20.67
C LEU A 13 -5.68 14.08 20.32
N ALA A 14 -6.95 14.01 19.92
CA ALA A 14 -7.56 12.75 19.47
C ALA A 14 -6.87 12.18 18.22
N ALA A 15 -6.48 13.02 17.27
CA ALA A 15 -5.75 12.58 16.08
C ALA A 15 -4.33 12.07 16.40
N LEU A 16 -3.65 12.69 17.37
CA LEU A 16 -2.34 12.24 17.85
C LEU A 16 -2.44 10.91 18.62
N GLU A 17 -3.44 10.77 19.50
CA GLU A 17 -3.71 9.51 20.21
C GLU A 17 -3.98 8.37 19.22
N GLN A 18 -4.78 8.62 18.19
CA GLN A 18 -5.02 7.64 17.12
C GLN A 18 -3.72 7.27 16.39
N LEU A 19 -2.86 8.24 16.07
CA LEU A 19 -1.56 7.99 15.44
C LEU A 19 -0.65 7.15 16.32
N GLU A 20 -0.59 7.41 17.62
CA GLU A 20 0.19 6.63 18.58
C GLU A 20 -0.30 5.19 18.68
N ALA A 21 -1.61 4.98 18.77
CA ALA A 21 -2.21 3.65 18.76
C ALA A 21 -1.91 2.87 17.47
N MET A 22 -1.89 3.54 16.31
CA MET A 22 -1.51 2.90 15.04
C MET A 22 -0.03 2.54 14.99
N ARG A 23 0.85 3.40 15.52
CA ARG A 23 2.31 3.13 15.62
C ARG A 23 2.61 1.95 16.54
N GLU A 24 1.94 1.88 17.69
CA GLU A 24 2.07 0.74 18.61
C GLU A 24 1.66 -0.57 17.91
N ARG A 25 0.51 -0.58 17.25
CA ARG A 25 0.04 -1.74 16.46
C ARG A 25 1.02 -2.12 15.35
N LEU A 26 1.56 -1.16 14.61
CA LEU A 26 2.56 -1.42 13.57
C LEU A 26 3.83 -2.06 14.15
N HIS A 27 4.30 -1.54 15.29
CA HIS A 27 5.46 -2.09 15.98
C HIS A 27 5.21 -3.53 16.46
N ASP A 28 4.05 -3.82 17.04
CA ASP A 28 3.71 -5.18 17.48
C ASP A 28 3.61 -6.15 16.30
N ASN A 29 2.99 -5.72 15.20
CA ASN A 29 2.93 -6.53 13.97
C ASN A 29 4.32 -6.78 13.37
N LEU A 30 5.24 -5.80 13.43
CA LEU A 30 6.63 -5.97 12.98
C LEU A 30 7.37 -7.00 13.83
N ARG A 31 7.17 -6.97 15.16
CA ARG A 31 7.76 -7.95 16.08
C ARG A 31 7.23 -9.35 15.79
N GLU A 32 5.91 -9.50 15.66
CA GLU A 32 5.28 -10.77 15.32
C GLU A 32 5.79 -11.31 13.97
N ALA A 33 5.89 -10.46 12.95
CA ALA A 33 6.41 -10.84 11.64
C ALA A 33 7.88 -11.29 11.71
N ALA A 34 8.73 -10.62 12.50
CA ALA A 34 10.12 -11.02 12.69
C ALA A 34 10.26 -12.40 13.38
N PHE A 35 9.43 -12.68 14.39
CA PHE A 35 9.37 -14.01 15.02
C PHE A 35 8.86 -15.08 14.04
N SER A 36 7.83 -14.75 13.26
CA SER A 36 7.28 -15.64 12.24
C SER A 36 8.31 -15.95 11.16
N PHE A 37 9.09 -14.95 10.73
CA PHE A 37 10.19 -15.12 9.77
C PHE A 37 11.26 -16.06 10.31
N THR A 38 11.71 -15.85 11.54
CA THR A 38 12.73 -16.71 12.16
C THR A 38 12.23 -18.17 12.27
N SER A 39 10.94 -18.36 12.54
CA SER A 39 10.32 -19.67 12.63
C SER A 39 10.24 -20.35 11.26
N ALA A 40 9.75 -19.62 10.25
CA ALA A 40 9.69 -20.08 8.86
C ALA A 40 11.07 -20.41 8.30
N GLN A 41 12.05 -19.53 8.52
CA GLN A 41 13.44 -19.74 8.08
C GLN A 41 14.01 -21.02 8.69
N ARG A 42 13.82 -21.25 9.99
CA ARG A 42 14.29 -22.49 10.64
C ARG A 42 13.63 -23.73 10.06
N GLU A 43 12.32 -23.70 9.80
CA GLU A 43 11.60 -24.84 9.22
C GLU A 43 12.06 -25.13 7.79
N GLU A 44 12.12 -24.11 6.94
CA GLU A 44 12.52 -24.27 5.54
C GLU A 44 13.99 -24.66 5.40
N GLU A 45 14.91 -23.98 6.10
CA GLU A 45 16.34 -24.24 5.94
C GLU A 45 16.78 -25.55 6.61
N ARG A 46 16.31 -25.84 7.82
CA ARG A 46 16.80 -27.02 8.58
C ARG A 46 16.09 -28.30 8.20
N THR A 47 14.79 -28.24 7.93
CA THR A 47 13.98 -29.44 7.70
C THR A 47 13.84 -29.74 6.22
N ARG A 48 13.78 -28.71 5.37
CA ARG A 48 13.49 -28.85 3.94
C ARG A 48 14.67 -28.55 3.03
N GLY A 49 15.73 -27.94 3.57
CA GLY A 49 16.90 -27.54 2.78
C GLY A 49 16.61 -26.39 1.82
N CYS A 50 15.52 -25.66 2.03
CA CYS A 50 15.12 -24.51 1.21
C CYS A 50 15.67 -23.23 1.85
N PHE A 51 16.43 -22.45 1.08
CA PHE A 51 17.01 -21.20 1.57
C PHE A 51 15.98 -20.06 1.48
N VAL A 52 15.72 -19.41 2.62
CA VAL A 52 14.77 -18.30 2.70
C VAL A 52 15.52 -17.02 2.99
N SER A 53 15.92 -16.31 1.94
CA SER A 53 16.57 -15.01 2.05
C SER A 53 16.28 -14.14 0.83
N PHE A 54 16.66 -12.86 0.91
CA PHE A 54 16.57 -11.95 -0.22
C PHE A 54 17.40 -12.45 -1.43
N ASP A 55 18.53 -13.13 -1.19
CA ASP A 55 19.39 -13.64 -2.26
C ASP A 55 18.74 -14.78 -3.05
N ALA A 56 17.71 -15.43 -2.48
CA ALA A 56 16.91 -16.45 -3.17
C ALA A 56 15.83 -15.84 -4.09
N VAL A 57 15.60 -14.53 -4.02
CA VAL A 57 14.57 -13.85 -4.80
C VAL A 57 15.10 -13.56 -6.21
N PRO A 58 14.37 -13.93 -7.28
CA PRO A 58 14.77 -13.60 -8.65
C PRO A 58 14.95 -12.09 -8.86
N THR A 59 16.13 -11.67 -9.31
CA THR A 59 16.46 -10.24 -9.54
C THR A 59 16.32 -9.81 -11.00
N VAL A 60 16.06 -10.75 -11.91
CA VAL A 60 15.87 -10.46 -13.33
C VAL A 60 14.61 -9.62 -13.53
N GLN A 61 14.74 -8.56 -14.33
CA GLN A 61 13.64 -7.63 -14.57
C GLN A 61 12.43 -8.34 -15.19
N GLY A 62 11.25 -8.12 -14.61
CA GLY A 62 10.01 -8.73 -15.08
C GLY A 62 9.73 -10.13 -14.54
N THR A 63 10.62 -10.71 -13.72
CA THR A 63 10.36 -12.01 -13.06
C THR A 63 9.41 -11.87 -11.87
N LEU A 64 9.42 -10.73 -11.18
CA LEU A 64 8.53 -10.47 -10.05
C LEU A 64 7.40 -9.53 -10.48
N GLU A 65 6.18 -9.90 -10.12
CA GLU A 65 5.04 -9.00 -10.16
C GLU A 65 4.71 -8.55 -8.72
N PRO A 66 4.37 -7.26 -8.52
CA PRO A 66 3.95 -6.79 -7.22
C PRO A 66 2.64 -7.47 -6.84
N LEU A 67 2.61 -8.12 -5.68
CA LEU A 67 1.37 -8.70 -5.11
C LEU A 67 0.41 -7.64 -4.58
N VAL A 68 0.98 -6.50 -4.20
CA VAL A 68 0.29 -5.44 -3.49
C VAL A 68 0.67 -4.12 -4.14
N SER A 69 -0.33 -3.30 -4.43
CA SER A 69 -0.18 -1.92 -4.90
C SER A 69 -0.82 -0.97 -3.91
N LEU A 70 -0.27 0.23 -3.80
CA LEU A 70 -0.89 1.33 -3.05
C LEU A 70 -1.64 2.23 -4.01
N THR A 71 -2.92 2.48 -3.72
CA THR A 71 -3.74 3.42 -4.49
C THR A 71 -4.22 4.54 -3.59
N ARG A 72 -4.27 5.74 -4.14
CA ARG A 72 -4.81 6.92 -3.47
C ARG A 72 -6.30 7.03 -3.78
N LYS A 73 -7.16 6.97 -2.76
CA LYS A 73 -8.61 7.18 -2.89
C LYS A 73 -8.99 8.55 -2.34
N SER A 74 -9.83 9.29 -3.08
CA SER A 74 -10.47 10.50 -2.56
C SER A 74 -11.48 10.11 -1.48
N THR A 75 -11.44 10.80 -0.34
CA THR A 75 -12.36 10.57 0.79
C THR A 75 -13.73 11.21 0.55
N ASN A 76 -13.89 12.01 -0.51
CA ASN A 76 -15.16 12.62 -0.89
C ASN A 76 -15.97 11.70 -1.81
N PRO A 77 -17.08 11.10 -1.35
CA PRO A 77 -18.03 10.43 -2.24
C PRO A 77 -18.83 11.51 -2.98
N SER A 78 -18.23 12.12 -4.01
CA SER A 78 -19.03 12.82 -5.01
C SER A 78 -19.80 11.79 -5.81
N ALA A 79 -21.05 11.57 -5.41
CA ALA A 79 -22.06 11.11 -6.33
C ALA A 79 -22.20 12.13 -7.47
N SER A 80 -22.42 11.62 -8.67
CA SER A 80 -22.75 12.33 -9.91
C SER A 80 -21.58 12.77 -10.78
N GLY A 81 -21.63 12.31 -12.02
CA GLY A 81 -20.66 12.62 -13.06
C GLY A 81 -20.71 14.09 -13.49
N SER A 82 -19.55 14.53 -13.95
CA SER A 82 -19.39 15.46 -15.05
C SER A 82 -17.91 15.41 -15.43
N GLU A 83 -17.64 14.87 -16.61
CA GLU A 83 -16.42 15.15 -17.34
C GLU A 83 -16.42 16.65 -17.63
N GLU A 84 -15.42 17.37 -17.16
CA GLU A 84 -14.88 18.51 -17.90
C GLU A 84 -13.42 18.72 -17.50
N ALA A 85 -12.56 18.46 -18.47
CA ALA A 85 -11.14 18.68 -18.39
C ALA A 85 -10.85 20.18 -18.29
N LEU A 86 -9.94 20.59 -17.42
CA LEU A 86 -9.18 21.82 -17.65
C LEU A 86 -7.75 21.71 -17.11
N CYS A 87 -6.83 22.06 -18.00
CA CYS A 87 -5.38 22.15 -17.83
C CYS A 87 -5.04 23.35 -16.94
N GLY A 88 -4.09 23.22 -16.00
CA GLY A 88 -3.71 24.33 -15.14
C GLY A 88 -2.48 24.04 -14.28
N ASP A 89 -1.37 24.58 -14.77
CA ASP A 89 -0.08 24.96 -14.16
C ASP A 89 0.40 24.34 -12.84
N SER A 90 1.66 23.92 -12.90
CA SER A 90 2.49 23.47 -11.80
C SER A 90 2.72 24.58 -10.77
N ASP A 91 2.10 24.45 -9.59
CA ASP A 91 2.46 25.21 -8.40
C ASP A 91 2.84 24.23 -7.27
N GLU A 92 4.14 24.08 -7.05
CA GLU A 92 4.71 23.14 -6.08
C GLU A 92 4.45 23.53 -4.61
N ALA A 93 3.78 24.66 -4.38
CA ALA A 93 3.37 25.14 -3.06
C ALA A 93 2.02 24.57 -2.56
N ALA A 94 1.24 23.90 -3.43
CA ALA A 94 -0.09 23.37 -3.08
C ALA A 94 -0.08 21.98 -2.38
N LEU A 95 1.09 21.36 -2.20
CA LEU A 95 1.19 19.99 -1.63
C LEU A 95 0.85 19.89 -0.13
N LEU A 96 0.69 21.01 0.56
CA LEU A 96 0.20 21.07 1.94
C LEU A 96 -1.29 21.46 2.05
N GLY A 97 -1.96 21.65 0.91
CA GLY A 97 -3.39 21.96 0.83
C GLY A 97 -4.24 20.73 1.04
N GLY A 98 -4.56 20.44 2.32
CA GLY A 98 -5.75 19.70 2.79
C GLY A 98 -6.30 18.64 1.84
N SER A 99 -5.47 17.66 1.49
CA SER A 99 -5.87 16.72 0.45
C SER A 99 -6.56 15.52 1.11
N ASP A 100 -7.89 15.51 0.99
CA ASP A 100 -8.83 14.45 1.41
C ASP A 100 -8.56 13.15 0.64
N PHE A 101 -7.44 12.51 0.91
CA PHE A 101 -7.17 11.20 0.38
C PHE A 101 -6.71 10.24 1.46
N ALA A 102 -7.14 8.99 1.28
CA ALA A 102 -6.66 7.85 2.03
C ALA A 102 -5.85 6.95 1.11
N TRP A 103 -4.72 6.46 1.60
CA TRP A 103 -4.01 5.36 0.98
C TRP A 103 -4.77 4.07 1.26
N GLU A 104 -4.93 3.27 0.21
CA GLU A 104 -5.48 1.94 0.31
C GLU A 104 -4.50 0.93 -0.27
N MET A 105 -4.35 -0.17 0.45
CA MET A 105 -3.61 -1.33 0.01
C MET A 105 -4.52 -2.22 -0.84
N VAL A 106 -4.19 -2.39 -2.11
CA VAL A 106 -4.95 -3.23 -3.05
C VAL A 106 -4.12 -4.45 -3.40
N LEU A 107 -4.71 -5.65 -3.26
CA LEU A 107 -4.09 -6.87 -3.78
C LEU A 107 -4.20 -6.87 -5.30
N VAL A 108 -3.04 -6.93 -5.95
CA VAL A 108 -2.97 -7.04 -7.40
C VAL A 108 -3.36 -8.47 -7.76
N LYS A 109 -4.55 -8.64 -8.34
CA LYS A 109 -4.86 -9.86 -9.08
C LYS A 109 -4.03 -9.80 -10.36
N GLY A 110 -3.00 -10.65 -10.50
CA GLY A 110 -2.05 -10.57 -11.62
C GLY A 110 -2.63 -10.72 -13.04
N GLU A 111 -3.93 -11.01 -13.19
CA GLU A 111 -4.64 -10.84 -14.47
C GLU A 111 -4.76 -9.38 -14.92
N GLN A 112 -4.80 -8.42 -13.99
CA GLN A 112 -5.14 -7.01 -14.28
C GLN A 112 -3.95 -6.22 -14.83
N ILE A 113 -2.71 -6.52 -14.39
CA ILE A 113 -1.49 -5.89 -14.92
C ILE A 113 -1.24 -6.31 -16.37
N ARG A 114 -1.49 -7.59 -16.72
CA ARG A 114 -1.40 -8.04 -18.12
C ARG A 114 -2.39 -7.33 -19.01
N LYS A 115 -3.65 -7.14 -18.59
CA LYS A 115 -4.62 -6.38 -19.42
C LYS A 115 -4.22 -4.93 -19.62
N GLN A 116 -3.69 -4.24 -18.60
CA GLN A 116 -3.19 -2.87 -18.76
C GLN A 116 -1.90 -2.78 -19.60
N ARG A 117 -0.95 -3.72 -19.43
CA ARG A 117 0.27 -3.77 -20.26
C ARG A 117 -0.01 -4.16 -21.71
N VAL A 118 -0.92 -5.10 -21.94
CA VAL A 118 -1.37 -5.48 -23.29
C VAL A 118 -2.12 -4.32 -23.93
N GLN A 119 -2.93 -3.56 -23.21
CA GLN A 119 -3.57 -2.35 -23.75
C GLN A 119 -2.56 -1.23 -24.05
N ALA A 120 -1.57 -1.01 -23.17
CA ALA A 120 -0.50 -0.03 -23.41
C ALA A 120 0.42 -0.43 -24.58
N ALA A 121 0.68 -1.73 -24.77
CA ALA A 121 1.44 -2.26 -25.90
C ALA A 121 0.62 -2.30 -27.20
N ALA A 122 -0.69 -2.57 -27.13
CA ALA A 122 -1.61 -2.54 -28.27
C ALA A 122 -1.82 -1.12 -28.81
N LEU A 123 -1.71 -0.09 -27.97
CA LEU A 123 -1.65 1.31 -28.40
C LEU A 123 -0.36 1.66 -29.17
N LEU A 124 0.71 0.86 -29.01
CA LEU A 124 2.00 1.08 -29.67
C LEU A 124 2.25 0.14 -30.87
N GLN A 125 1.51 -0.97 -31.01
CA GLN A 125 1.68 -1.92 -32.11
C GLN A 125 0.35 -2.23 -32.80
N ALA A 126 -0.04 -1.36 -33.72
CA ALA A 126 -0.95 -1.71 -34.80
C ALA A 126 -0.18 -2.47 -35.90
N SER A 127 -0.15 -3.80 -35.82
CA SER A 127 -0.22 -4.69 -37.00
C SER A 127 -0.38 -6.17 -36.57
N PRO A 128 -1.25 -6.97 -37.22
CA PRO A 128 -1.51 -8.34 -36.80
C PRO A 128 -0.69 -9.36 -37.62
N THR A 129 -0.17 -10.37 -36.95
CA THR A 129 0.07 -11.69 -37.55
C THR A 129 -0.35 -12.78 -36.55
N PRO A 130 -1.18 -13.76 -36.94
CA PRO A 130 -1.59 -14.84 -36.07
C PRO A 130 -0.58 -15.99 -36.11
N ASP A 131 -0.70 -16.86 -35.11
CA ASP A 131 -0.10 -18.20 -34.98
C ASP A 131 1.22 -18.32 -34.23
N ALA A 132 1.11 -18.54 -32.92
CA ALA A 132 1.61 -19.78 -32.30
C ALA A 132 0.90 -20.00 -30.96
N ALA A 133 0.06 -21.02 -30.93
CA ALA A 133 -0.61 -21.53 -29.74
C ALA A 133 0.42 -21.93 -28.68
N GLY A 134 0.28 -21.32 -27.51
CA GLY A 134 1.07 -21.60 -26.32
C GLY A 134 0.67 -20.67 -25.17
N GLU A 135 -0.61 -20.32 -25.05
CA GLU A 135 -1.14 -19.63 -23.87
C GLU A 135 -1.18 -20.63 -22.72
N ALA A 136 0.00 -20.94 -22.17
CA ALA A 136 0.07 -21.30 -20.77
C ALA A 136 -0.47 -20.09 -20.02
N ALA A 137 -1.72 -20.18 -19.59
CA ALA A 137 -2.31 -19.26 -18.63
C ALA A 137 -1.48 -19.37 -17.34
N SER A 138 -0.32 -18.70 -17.32
CA SER A 138 0.50 -18.55 -16.14
C SER A 138 -0.26 -17.60 -15.23
N PHE A 139 -1.11 -18.17 -14.38
CA PHE A 139 -1.61 -17.45 -13.22
C PHE A 139 -0.42 -16.78 -12.53
N PRO A 140 -0.59 -15.57 -11.99
CA PRO A 140 0.44 -14.95 -11.18
C PRO A 140 0.80 -15.92 -10.05
N LEU A 141 1.99 -16.51 -10.13
CA LEU A 141 2.48 -17.44 -9.12
C LEU A 141 2.66 -16.61 -7.85
N ASP A 142 2.07 -17.05 -6.74
CA ASP A 142 2.36 -16.43 -5.45
C ASP A 142 3.89 -16.50 -5.23
N PRO A 143 4.60 -15.37 -5.01
CA PRO A 143 6.03 -15.34 -4.81
C PRO A 143 6.55 -16.26 -3.71
N ILE A 144 5.69 -16.73 -2.80
CA ILE A 144 6.04 -17.77 -1.84
C ILE A 144 6.62 -19.02 -2.51
N TYR A 145 6.19 -19.34 -3.73
CA TYR A 145 6.65 -20.49 -4.50
C TYR A 145 8.05 -20.35 -5.11
N TYR A 146 8.64 -19.14 -5.08
CA TYR A 146 10.06 -18.97 -5.42
C TYR A 146 10.99 -19.56 -4.36
N PHE A 147 10.53 -19.65 -3.11
CA PHE A 147 11.32 -20.21 -2.01
C PHE A 147 11.11 -21.71 -1.86
N SER A 148 9.90 -22.20 -2.14
CA SER A 148 9.53 -23.60 -1.91
C SER A 148 8.37 -24.00 -2.81
N GLU A 149 8.51 -25.10 -3.54
CA GLU A 149 7.41 -25.68 -4.35
C GLU A 149 6.21 -26.08 -3.47
N HIS A 150 6.48 -26.41 -2.21
CA HIS A 150 5.48 -26.83 -1.23
C HIS A 150 5.62 -26.02 0.07
N PRO A 151 5.29 -24.71 0.06
CA PRO A 151 5.61 -23.82 1.17
C PRO A 151 5.00 -24.33 2.47
N SER A 152 5.83 -24.38 3.53
CA SER A 152 5.40 -24.79 4.85
C SER A 152 4.29 -23.92 5.41
N ARG A 153 3.64 -24.43 6.46
CA ARG A 153 2.66 -23.63 7.19
C ARG A 153 3.31 -22.38 7.80
N ALA A 154 4.49 -22.51 8.39
CA ALA A 154 5.20 -21.37 8.97
C ALA A 154 5.55 -20.30 7.93
N LEU A 155 5.97 -20.69 6.72
CA LEU A 155 6.27 -19.74 5.64
C LEU A 155 5.02 -18.97 5.18
N ARG A 156 3.86 -19.65 5.09
CA ARG A 156 2.58 -18.99 4.78
C ARG A 156 2.14 -18.03 5.88
N GLU A 157 2.24 -18.46 7.14
CA GLU A 157 1.92 -17.62 8.30
C GLU A 157 2.85 -16.40 8.38
N CYS A 158 4.14 -16.56 8.07
CA CYS A 158 5.09 -15.47 7.94
C CYS A 158 4.68 -14.48 6.84
N GLN A 159 4.30 -14.96 5.66
CA GLN A 159 3.82 -14.10 4.57
C GLN A 159 2.57 -13.31 4.99
N GLU A 160 1.61 -13.96 5.65
CA GLU A 160 0.40 -13.34 6.20
C GLU A 160 0.74 -12.26 7.24
N ALA A 161 1.73 -12.52 8.12
CA ALA A 161 2.20 -11.56 9.11
C ALA A 161 2.80 -10.30 8.45
N TYR A 162 3.62 -10.44 7.41
CA TYR A 162 4.11 -9.28 6.66
C TYR A 162 3.00 -8.55 5.88
N ARG A 163 1.98 -9.26 5.38
CA ARG A 163 0.78 -8.60 4.81
C ARG A 163 0.01 -7.79 5.86
N ARG A 164 0.00 -8.21 7.13
CA ARG A 164 -0.55 -7.41 8.24
C ARG A 164 0.30 -6.17 8.52
N VAL A 165 1.62 -6.31 8.54
CA VAL A 165 2.54 -5.16 8.67
C VAL A 165 2.26 -4.10 7.60
N LEU A 166 2.14 -4.50 6.34
CA LEU A 166 1.85 -3.57 5.24
C LEU A 166 0.52 -2.83 5.45
N ARG A 167 -0.53 -3.53 5.89
CA ARG A 167 -1.82 -2.90 6.24
C ARG A 167 -1.68 -1.87 7.35
N SER A 168 -1.01 -2.25 8.45
CA SER A 168 -0.80 -1.32 9.57
C SER A 168 0.10 -0.14 9.21
N ALA A 169 1.05 -0.31 8.28
CA ALA A 169 1.85 0.80 7.77
C ALA A 169 0.97 1.80 7.01
N VAL A 170 0.07 1.32 6.15
CA VAL A 170 -0.90 2.16 5.43
C VAL A 170 -1.85 2.87 6.41
N GLU A 171 -2.38 2.15 7.40
CA GLU A 171 -3.20 2.75 8.47
C GLU A 171 -2.44 3.86 9.22
N THR A 172 -1.17 3.63 9.52
CA THR A 172 -0.31 4.61 10.22
C THR A 172 -0.07 5.85 9.37
N VAL A 173 0.18 5.69 8.06
CA VAL A 173 0.33 6.83 7.15
C VAL A 173 -0.96 7.65 7.08
N ASN A 174 -2.11 6.99 6.97
CA ASN A 174 -3.40 7.67 6.96
C ASN A 174 -3.66 8.42 8.28
N ALA A 175 -3.36 7.80 9.42
CA ALA A 175 -3.48 8.46 10.73
C ALA A 175 -2.52 9.67 10.86
N GLN A 176 -1.31 9.56 10.31
CA GLN A 176 -0.35 10.66 10.29
C GLN A 176 -0.84 11.82 9.43
N GLN A 177 -1.43 11.54 8.27
CA GLN A 177 -2.05 12.57 7.43
C GLN A 177 -3.21 13.26 8.14
N HIS A 178 -4.06 12.49 8.83
CA HIS A 178 -5.16 13.04 9.62
C HIS A 178 -4.65 13.97 10.74
N ALA A 179 -3.63 13.55 11.49
CA ALA A 179 -3.02 14.38 12.53
C ALA A 179 -2.39 15.67 11.98
N LEU A 180 -1.72 15.60 10.82
CA LEU A 180 -1.17 16.77 10.14
C LEU A 180 -2.29 17.73 9.68
N ALA A 181 -3.38 17.21 9.13
CA ALA A 181 -4.53 18.01 8.71
C ALA A 181 -5.20 18.71 9.90
N ALA A 182 -5.38 18.01 11.03
CA ALA A 182 -5.91 18.59 12.26
C ALA A 182 -5.01 19.72 12.80
N ALA A 183 -3.69 19.51 12.82
CA ALA A 183 -2.73 20.53 13.24
C ALA A 183 -2.75 21.76 12.30
N ALA A 184 -2.80 21.55 10.99
CA ALA A 184 -2.90 22.63 10.01
C ALA A 184 -4.18 23.46 10.21
N ALA A 185 -5.33 22.81 10.39
CA ALA A 185 -6.60 23.48 10.66
C ALA A 185 -6.59 24.34 11.93
N MET A 186 -5.87 23.90 12.97
CA MET A 186 -5.66 24.70 14.19
C MET A 186 -4.85 25.97 13.92
N THR A 187 -3.78 25.86 13.12
CA THR A 187 -2.92 27.02 12.78
C THR A 187 -3.61 28.05 11.89
N THR A 188 -4.36 27.61 10.86
CA THR A 188 -5.09 28.51 9.96
C THR A 188 -6.23 29.23 10.67
N ALA A 189 -6.96 28.54 11.54
CA ALA A 189 -8.01 29.13 12.36
C ALA A 189 -7.49 30.12 13.41
N SER A 190 -6.23 30.02 13.80
CA SER A 190 -5.58 30.97 14.72
C SER A 190 -5.14 32.25 14.00
N ALA A 191 -4.76 32.15 12.72
CA ALA A 191 -4.37 33.28 11.87
C ALA A 191 -5.57 34.16 11.42
N GLN A 192 -6.79 33.62 11.37
CA GLN A 192 -8.00 34.37 10.98
C GLN A 192 -8.65 35.18 12.12
N VAL A 193 -8.16 35.03 13.36
CA VAL A 193 -8.72 35.68 14.57
C VAL A 193 -7.90 36.92 14.98
N LEU A 194 -6.75 37.17 14.35
CA LEU A 194 -5.91 38.37 14.53
C LEU A 194 -6.28 39.45 13.50
#